data_AF-A0A432ZBR4-F1
#
_entry.id   AF-A0A432ZBR4-F1
#
_cell.length_a   1.000
_cell.length_b   1.000
_cell.length_c   1.000
_cell.angle_alpha   90.00
_cell.angle_beta   90.00
_cell.angle_gamma   90.00
#
_symmetry.space_group_name_H-M   'P 1'
#
loop_
_entity.id
_entity.type
_entity.pdbx_description
1 polymer ?
#
loop_
_entity_poly.entity_id
_entity_poly.type
_entity_poly.pdbx_seq_one_letter_code
_entity_poly.pdbx_strand_id
1 'polypeptide(L)'
;MAIQLHENEQVQHRAWKSYIIFMELAGFTLLAIFFNLLSSASQSFLSMTLVIVIGFDAIKVTLLYWRTKIAVTNQRLLAKYGAFFNQEVDLKPSDISSFYVQQSFLGRRFNYGTLTVNTKQGDFHSLTHIYKPHELEQAIKDLSNESDQ
;
A
#
# COMPACT_ATOMS: atom_id res chain seq x y z
N MET A 1 14.60 -9.65 5.39
CA MET A 1 14.61 -8.79 6.60
C MET A 1 13.41 -9.14 7.46
N ALA A 2 13.67 -9.76 8.60
CA ALA A 2 12.67 -10.02 9.63
C ALA A 2 12.44 -8.73 10.43
N ILE A 3 11.20 -8.47 10.83
CA ILE A 3 10.89 -7.41 11.78
C ILE A 3 11.42 -7.91 13.12
N GLN A 4 12.43 -7.25 13.70
CA GLN A 4 12.96 -7.61 15.00
C GLN A 4 12.05 -7.00 16.07
N LEU A 5 11.43 -7.87 16.87
CA LEU A 5 10.54 -7.50 17.97
C LEU A 5 11.36 -7.47 19.27
N HIS A 6 11.03 -6.56 20.18
CA HIS A 6 11.60 -6.59 21.53
C HIS A 6 10.98 -7.74 22.36
N GLU A 7 11.67 -8.19 23.42
CA GLU A 7 11.33 -9.39 24.22
C GLU A 7 9.92 -9.43 24.86
N ASN A 8 9.14 -8.34 24.82
CA ASN A 8 7.75 -8.27 25.31
C ASN A 8 6.74 -7.74 24.27
N GLU A 9 7.11 -7.69 22.99
CA GLU A 9 6.32 -7.08 21.94
C GLU A 9 5.57 -8.14 21.11
N GLN A 10 4.25 -8.19 21.24
CA GLN A 10 3.41 -9.07 20.44
C GLN A 10 2.83 -8.33 19.22
N VAL A 11 2.81 -9.02 18.08
CA VAL A 11 2.18 -8.52 16.85
C VAL A 11 0.69 -8.78 16.95
N GLN A 12 -0.09 -7.75 17.31
CA GLN A 12 -1.54 -7.84 17.37
C GLN A 12 -2.16 -7.95 15.98
N HIS A 13 -1.61 -7.25 14.98
CA HIS A 13 -2.18 -7.26 13.64
C HIS A 13 -1.11 -7.20 12.54
N ARG A 14 -1.17 -8.15 11.60
CA ARG A 14 -0.43 -8.06 10.34
C ARG A 14 -1.37 -7.62 9.23
N ALA A 15 -1.13 -6.42 8.71
CA ALA A 15 -1.82 -5.96 7.51
C ALA A 15 -1.08 -6.45 6.26
N TRP A 16 -1.83 -6.99 5.32
CA TRP A 16 -1.31 -7.48 4.04
C TRP A 16 -1.70 -6.51 2.93
N LYS A 17 -0.84 -6.40 1.91
CA LYS A 17 -1.12 -5.57 0.75
C LYS A 17 -2.19 -6.25 -0.12
N SER A 18 -3.15 -5.48 -0.63
CA SER A 18 -4.27 -6.03 -1.40
C SER A 18 -3.80 -6.67 -2.73
N TYR A 19 -4.36 -7.82 -3.09
CA TYR A 19 -4.11 -8.52 -4.37
C TYR A 19 -4.68 -7.75 -5.58
N ILE A 20 -5.53 -6.74 -5.35
CA ILE A 20 -6.19 -5.96 -6.41
C ILE A 20 -5.22 -5.33 -7.40
N ILE A 21 -4.02 -4.97 -6.94
CA ILE A 21 -3.05 -4.24 -7.76
C ILE A 21 -2.57 -5.14 -8.91
N PHE A 22 -2.54 -6.45 -8.70
CA PHE A 22 -2.26 -7.43 -9.75
C PHE A 22 -3.42 -7.55 -10.75
N MET A 23 -4.68 -7.42 -10.31
CA MET A 23 -5.84 -7.47 -11.21
C MET A 23 -5.92 -6.26 -12.14
N GLU A 24 -5.61 -5.05 -11.63
CA GLU A 24 -5.61 -3.83 -12.44
C GLU A 24 -4.53 -3.91 -13.54
N LEU A 25 -3.32 -4.35 -13.20
CA LEU A 25 -2.27 -4.69 -14.17
C LEU A 25 -2.73 -5.71 -15.21
N ALA A 26 -3.31 -6.83 -14.77
CA ALA A 26 -3.75 -7.90 -15.66
C ALA A 26 -4.82 -7.41 -16.64
N GLY A 27 -5.77 -6.61 -16.16
CA GLY A 27 -6.81 -5.99 -16.98
C GLY A 27 -6.24 -5.07 -18.06
N PHE A 28 -5.34 -4.16 -17.69
CA PHE A 28 -4.69 -3.25 -18.65
C PHE A 28 -3.81 -3.98 -19.66
N THR A 29 -3.10 -5.03 -19.22
CA THR A 29 -2.24 -5.83 -20.10
C THR A 29 -3.06 -6.60 -21.12
N LEU A 30 -4.18 -7.23 -20.70
CA LEU A 30 -5.10 -7.92 -21.61
C LEU A 30 -5.74 -6.96 -22.62
N LEU A 31 -6.13 -5.77 -22.19
CA LEU A 31 -6.66 -4.72 -23.08
C LEU A 31 -5.63 -4.27 -24.11
N ALA A 32 -4.38 -4.08 -23.71
CA ALA A 32 -3.30 -3.68 -24.62
C ALA A 32 -2.99 -4.77 -25.65
N ILE A 33 -2.95 -6.04 -25.24
CA ILE A 33 -2.77 -7.19 -26.14
C ILE A 33 -3.96 -7.29 -27.10
N PHE A 34 -5.19 -7.16 -26.59
CA PHE A 34 -6.40 -7.19 -27.41
C PHE A 34 -6.40 -6.09 -28.48
N PHE A 35 -6.03 -4.86 -28.09
CA PHE A 35 -5.95 -3.74 -29.02
C PHE A 35 -4.84 -3.93 -30.07
N ASN A 36 -3.70 -4.52 -29.69
CA ASN A 36 -2.62 -4.86 -30.61
C ASN A 36 -3.06 -5.90 -31.66
N LEU A 37 -3.81 -6.93 -31.26
CA LEU A 37 -4.35 -7.97 -32.14
C LEU A 37 -5.36 -7.44 -33.17
N LEU A 38 -6.09 -6.36 -32.85
CA LEU A 38 -7.03 -5.70 -33.77
C LEU A 38 -6.37 -4.62 -34.64
N SER A 39 -5.13 -4.21 -34.36
CA SER A 39 -4.51 -3.07 -35.03
C SER A 39 -3.88 -3.44 -36.38
N SER A 40 -4.03 -2.55 -37.36
CA SER A 40 -3.33 -2.63 -38.66
C SER A 40 -1.83 -2.29 -38.53
N ALA A 41 -1.00 -2.78 -39.46
CA ALA A 41 0.47 -2.67 -39.42
C ALA A 41 1.02 -1.23 -39.25
N SER A 42 0.30 -0.21 -39.74
CA SER A 42 0.68 1.21 -39.57
C SER A 42 0.50 1.73 -38.14
N GLN A 43 -0.36 1.09 -37.33
CA GLN A 43 -0.66 1.46 -35.94
C GLN A 43 0.13 0.63 -34.91
N SER A 44 0.88 -0.38 -35.36
CA SER A 44 1.64 -1.26 -34.45
C SER A 44 2.64 -0.49 -33.58
N PHE A 45 3.28 0.57 -34.08
CA PHE A 45 4.22 1.38 -33.29
C PHE A 45 3.57 2.04 -32.05
N LEU A 46 2.33 2.54 -32.18
CA LEU A 46 1.58 3.10 -31.06
C LEU A 46 1.20 2.03 -30.04
N SER A 47 0.74 0.86 -30.52
CA SER A 47 0.37 -0.24 -29.63
C SER A 47 1.57 -0.81 -28.85
N MET A 48 2.74 -0.87 -29.48
CA MET A 48 3.97 -1.35 -28.87
C MET A 48 4.48 -0.40 -27.77
N THR A 49 4.27 0.91 -27.95
CA THR A 49 4.60 1.92 -26.95
C THR A 49 3.70 1.81 -25.72
N LEU A 50 2.39 1.54 -25.91
CA LEU A 50 1.46 1.31 -24.80
C LEU A 50 1.84 0.08 -23.96
N VAL A 51 2.23 -1.02 -24.61
CA VAL A 51 2.67 -2.24 -23.90
C VAL A 51 3.91 -1.96 -23.04
N ILE A 52 4.86 -1.17 -23.54
CA ILE A 52 6.06 -0.81 -22.79
C ILE A 52 5.71 0.05 -21.56
N VAL A 53 4.84 1.05 -21.72
CA VAL A 53 4.41 1.92 -20.61
C VAL A 53 3.68 1.11 -19.53
N ILE A 54 2.75 0.23 -19.93
CA ILE A 54 2.02 -0.65 -19.00
C ILE A 54 2.97 -1.65 -18.33
N GLY A 55 3.91 -2.22 -19.08
CA GLY A 55 4.94 -3.11 -18.53
C GLY A 55 5.82 -2.43 -17.49
N PHE A 56 6.16 -1.15 -17.71
CA PHE A 56 6.94 -0.38 -16.75
C PHE A 56 6.17 -0.10 -15.45
N ASP A 57 4.88 0.21 -15.57
CA ASP A 57 4.00 0.38 -14.41
C ASP A 57 3.80 -0.94 -13.65
N ALA A 58 3.72 -2.05 -14.39
CA ALA A 58 3.61 -3.37 -13.81
C ALA A 58 4.81 -3.75 -12.93
N ILE A 59 6.02 -3.43 -13.38
CA ILE A 59 7.26 -3.64 -12.64
C ILE A 59 7.26 -2.79 -11.36
N LYS A 60 6.87 -1.51 -11.44
CA LYS A 60 6.78 -0.63 -10.26
C LYS A 60 5.80 -1.17 -9.22
N VAL A 61 4.61 -1.60 -9.65
CA VAL A 61 3.59 -2.19 -8.78
C VAL A 61 4.10 -3.47 -8.10
N THR A 62 4.77 -4.33 -8.87
CA THR A 62 5.28 -5.61 -8.35
C THR A 62 6.36 -5.38 -7.30
N LEU A 63 7.28 -4.44 -7.56
CA LEU A 63 8.28 -3.99 -6.59
C LEU A 63 7.63 -3.45 -5.31
N LEU A 64 6.61 -2.59 -5.46
CA LEU A 64 5.83 -2.08 -4.32
C LEU A 64 5.11 -3.21 -3.57
N TYR A 65 4.65 -4.28 -4.23
CA TYR A 65 3.95 -5.38 -3.56
C TYR A 65 4.89 -6.22 -2.72
N TRP A 66 6.07 -6.53 -3.26
CA TRP A 66 7.06 -7.36 -2.59
C TRP A 66 7.76 -6.67 -1.40
N ARG A 67 7.81 -5.34 -1.43
CA ARG A 67 8.54 -4.52 -0.45
C ARG A 67 7.69 -4.04 0.73
N THR A 68 6.37 -3.97 0.59
CA THR A 68 5.49 -3.50 1.67
C THR A 68 5.27 -4.58 2.72
N LYS A 69 5.68 -4.31 3.96
CA LYS A 69 5.39 -5.12 5.14
C LYS A 69 4.91 -4.20 6.25
N ILE A 70 3.68 -4.41 6.70
CA ILE A 70 3.07 -3.63 7.78
C ILE A 70 2.81 -4.58 8.96
N ALA A 71 3.36 -4.25 10.11
CA ALA A 71 3.12 -4.94 11.37
C ALA A 71 2.70 -3.91 12.42
N VAL A 72 1.52 -4.10 12.98
CA VAL A 72 1.03 -3.32 14.11
C VAL A 72 1.31 -4.14 15.37
N THR A 73 2.04 -3.56 16.32
CA THR A 73 2.35 -4.17 17.62
C THR A 73 1.69 -3.38 18.74
N ASN A 74 1.68 -3.94 19.95
CA ASN A 74 1.06 -3.30 21.12
C ASN A 74 1.81 -2.03 21.58
N GLN A 75 3.05 -1.82 21.12
CA GLN A 75 3.91 -0.72 21.60
C GLN A 75 4.24 0.28 20.51
N ARG A 76 4.13 -0.10 19.23
CA ARG A 76 4.49 0.74 18.08
C ARG A 76 3.88 0.25 16.77
N LEU A 77 3.70 1.19 15.86
CA LEU A 77 3.36 0.94 14.48
C LEU A 77 4.65 0.76 13.67
N LEU A 78 4.91 -0.47 13.19
CA LEU A 78 6.05 -0.77 12.33
C LEU A 78 5.58 -0.96 10.88
N ALA A 79 5.79 0.04 10.04
CA ALA A 79 5.48 -0.06 8.62
C ALA A 79 6.74 0.13 7.77
N LYS A 80 7.10 -0.89 6.98
CA LYS A 80 8.12 -0.77 5.94
C LYS A 80 7.45 -0.76 4.58
N TYR A 81 7.62 0.31 3.81
CA TYR A 81 6.99 0.45 2.50
C TYR A 81 7.80 1.33 1.54
N GLY A 82 7.54 1.18 0.24
CA GLY A 82 8.13 1.99 -0.82
C GLY A 82 8.50 1.22 -2.09
N ALA A 83 8.51 1.91 -3.23
CA ALA A 83 8.88 1.36 -4.54
C ALA A 83 10.40 1.38 -4.78
N PHE A 84 11.00 2.54 -4.51
CA PHE A 84 12.41 2.87 -4.77
C PHE A 84 13.16 3.29 -3.50
N PHE A 85 12.48 3.95 -2.56
CA PHE A 85 13.03 4.33 -1.26
C PHE A 85 12.40 3.45 -0.17
N ASN A 86 13.23 2.82 0.64
CA ASN A 86 12.76 2.07 1.81
C ASN A 86 12.34 3.09 2.88
N GLN A 87 11.04 3.33 3.04
CA GLN A 87 10.54 4.08 4.19
C GLN A 87 10.27 3.09 5.31
N GLU A 88 10.92 3.31 6.45
CA GLU A 88 10.65 2.58 7.68
C GLU A 88 10.00 3.57 8.63
N VAL A 89 8.79 3.24 9.05
CA VAL A 89 7.99 4.02 9.98
C VAL A 89 7.94 3.21 11.26
N ASP A 90 8.59 3.74 12.29
CA ASP A 90 8.49 3.28 13.68
C ASP A 90 7.85 4.43 14.46
N LEU A 91 6.55 4.32 14.71
CA LEU A 91 5.78 5.34 15.42
C LEU A 91 5.22 4.77 16.70
N LYS A 92 5.46 5.46 17.82
CA LYS A 92 4.75 5.19 19.07
C LYS A 92 3.32 5.72 18.95
N PRO A 93 2.34 5.08 19.61
CA PRO A 93 0.95 5.58 19.64
C PRO A 93 0.86 7.04 20.08
N SER A 94 1.69 7.44 21.06
CA SER A 94 1.78 8.81 21.59
C SER A 94 2.23 9.87 20.56
N ASP A 95 2.94 9.47 19.52
CA ASP A 95 3.52 10.37 18.51
C ASP A 95 2.57 10.61 17.33
N ILE A 96 1.49 9.83 17.25
CA ILE A 96 0.45 9.95 16.24
C ILE A 96 -0.42 11.15 16.59
N SER A 97 -0.58 12.07 15.63
CA SER A 97 -1.42 13.26 15.76
C SER A 97 -2.78 13.02 15.11
N SER A 98 -2.79 12.53 13.88
CA SER A 98 -4.00 12.28 13.11
C SER A 98 -3.78 11.22 12.05
N PHE A 99 -4.86 10.58 11.61
CA PHE A 99 -4.87 9.62 10.52
C PHE A 99 -5.98 9.98 9.53
N TYR A 100 -5.72 9.75 8.25
CA TYR A 100 -6.64 10.02 7.16
C TYR A 100 -6.71 8.80 6.25
N VAL A 101 -7.92 8.29 6.02
CA VAL A 101 -8.17 7.21 5.06
C VAL A 101 -8.72 7.79 3.77
N GLN A 102 -8.04 7.54 2.65
CA GLN A 102 -8.54 7.81 1.31
C GLN A 102 -8.80 6.50 0.57
N GLN A 103 -10.05 6.30 0.17
CA GLN A 103 -10.45 5.20 -0.71
C GLN A 103 -11.02 5.75 -2.02
N SER A 104 -10.51 5.29 -3.15
CA SER A 104 -11.12 5.55 -4.45
C SER A 104 -12.44 4.77 -4.59
N PHE A 105 -13.24 5.08 -5.61
CA PHE A 105 -14.49 4.35 -5.87
C PHE A 105 -14.24 2.84 -6.07
N LEU A 106 -13.21 2.49 -6.84
CA LEU A 106 -12.71 1.12 -6.98
C LEU A 106 -12.17 0.58 -5.65
N GLY A 107 -11.46 1.43 -4.89
CA GLY A 107 -11.02 1.19 -3.52
C GLY A 107 -12.14 0.68 -2.60
N ARG A 108 -13.30 1.33 -2.61
CA ARG A 108 -14.46 0.93 -1.81
C ARG A 108 -15.02 -0.43 -2.23
N ARG A 109 -15.18 -0.67 -3.54
CA ARG A 109 -15.71 -1.94 -4.09
C ARG A 109 -14.81 -3.13 -3.77
N PHE A 110 -13.51 -2.91 -3.68
CA PHE A 110 -12.51 -3.95 -3.45
C PHE A 110 -11.84 -3.87 -2.07
N ASN A 111 -12.37 -3.00 -1.21
CA ASN A 111 -11.93 -2.76 0.15
C ASN A 111 -10.41 -2.49 0.27
N TYR A 112 -9.87 -1.58 -0.53
CA TYR A 112 -8.49 -1.09 -0.43
C TYR A 112 -8.44 0.43 -0.42
N GLY A 113 -7.37 1.00 0.13
CA GLY A 113 -7.16 2.44 0.12
C GLY A 113 -5.78 2.85 0.56
N THR A 114 -5.63 4.15 0.81
CA THR A 114 -4.43 4.79 1.29
C THR A 114 -4.69 5.31 2.70
N LEU A 115 -3.82 4.97 3.65
CA LEU A 115 -3.84 5.50 5.00
C LEU A 115 -2.67 6.47 5.16
N THR A 116 -2.96 7.75 5.42
CA THR A 116 -1.95 8.75 5.75
C THR A 116 -1.93 8.96 7.25
N VAL A 117 -0.77 8.74 7.87
CA VAL A 117 -0.52 8.97 9.29
C VAL A 117 0.31 10.22 9.45
N ASN A 118 -0.18 11.18 10.23
CA ASN A 118 0.54 12.40 10.57
C ASN A 118 1.10 12.28 11.99
N THR A 119 2.36 12.66 12.16
CA THR A 119 3.02 12.71 13.46
C THR A 119 2.85 14.08 14.09
N LYS A 120 2.96 14.16 15.41
CA LYS A 120 2.96 15.44 16.16
C LYS A 120 4.13 16.36 15.76
N GLN A 121 5.19 15.80 15.17
CA GLN A 121 6.36 16.53 14.70
C GLN A 121 6.18 17.14 13.30
N GLY A 122 5.04 16.90 12.63
CA GLY A 122 4.73 17.43 11.30
C GLY A 122 5.15 16.52 10.14
N ASP A 123 5.68 15.34 10.42
CA ASP A 123 5.94 14.33 9.39
C ASP A 123 4.66 13.60 8.99
N PHE A 124 4.55 13.23 7.71
CA PHE A 124 3.43 12.49 7.17
C PHE A 124 3.88 11.23 6.45
N HIS A 125 3.21 10.12 6.75
CA HIS A 125 3.52 8.79 6.25
C HIS A 125 2.30 8.24 5.51
N SER A 126 2.37 8.23 4.18
CA SER A 126 1.30 7.72 3.32
C SER A 126 1.52 6.26 2.97
N LEU A 127 0.69 5.39 3.55
CA LEU A 127 0.63 3.96 3.29
C LEU A 127 -0.39 3.69 2.18
N THR A 128 0.08 3.53 0.94
CA THR A 128 -0.79 3.33 -0.24
C THR A 128 -1.15 1.87 -0.47
N HIS A 129 -2.36 1.61 -0.95
CA HIS A 129 -2.89 0.28 -1.33
C HIS A 129 -2.95 -0.76 -0.19
N ILE A 130 -3.32 -0.30 1.01
CA ILE A 130 -3.62 -1.19 2.14
C ILE A 130 -4.96 -1.89 1.89
N TYR A 131 -5.00 -3.19 2.13
CA TYR A 131 -6.25 -3.94 2.19
C TYR A 131 -6.98 -3.62 3.51
N LYS A 132 -8.26 -3.24 3.41
CA LYS A 132 -9.12 -2.82 4.52
C LYS A 132 -8.52 -1.71 5.39
N PRO A 133 -8.32 -0.50 4.85
CA PRO A 133 -7.69 0.60 5.58
C PRO A 133 -8.47 1.02 6.85
N HIS A 134 -9.79 0.80 6.89
CA HIS A 134 -10.61 1.12 8.07
C HIS A 134 -10.39 0.18 9.25
N GLU A 135 -10.12 -1.11 9.02
CA GLU A 135 -9.76 -2.04 10.11
C GLU A 135 -8.41 -1.61 10.74
N LEU A 136 -7.47 -1.15 9.90
CA LEU A 136 -6.19 -0.65 10.34
C LEU A 136 -6.33 0.69 11.11
N GLU A 137 -7.20 1.59 10.63
CA GLU A 137 -7.55 2.82 11.33
C GLU A 137 -8.13 2.55 12.73
N GLN A 138 -9.06 1.60 12.84
CA GLN A 138 -9.65 1.19 14.13
C GLN A 138 -8.59 0.62 15.07
N ALA A 139 -7.76 -0.31 14.59
CA ALA A 139 -6.69 -0.88 15.40
C ALA A 139 -5.70 0.18 15.92
N ILE A 140 -5.39 1.21 15.12
CA ILE A 140 -4.52 2.32 15.56
C ILE A 140 -5.21 3.18 16.63
N LYS A 141 -6.52 3.47 16.47
CA LYS A 141 -7.29 4.21 17.47
C LYS A 141 -7.34 3.48 18.80
N ASP A 142 -7.58 2.17 18.76
CA ASP A 142 -7.65 1.34 19.96
C ASP A 142 -6.31 1.36 20.71
N LEU A 143 -5.19 1.25 20.00
CA LEU A 143 -3.85 1.38 20.58
C LEU A 143 -3.55 2.77 21.17
N SER A 144 -4.03 3.84 20.52
CA SER A 144 -3.87 5.20 21.05
C SER A 144 -4.63 5.39 22.36
N ASN A 145 -5.88 4.90 22.42
CA ASN A 145 -6.73 5.03 23.60
C ASN A 145 -6.18 4.23 24.79
N GLU A 146 -5.57 3.07 24.53
CA GLU A 146 -4.97 2.21 25.57
C GLU A 146 -3.69 2.83 26.17
N SER A 147 -3.00 3.70 25.42
CA SER A 147 -1.81 4.40 25.90
C SER A 147 -2.09 5.65 26.74
N ASP A 148 -3.32 6.19 26.67
CA ASP A 148 -3.75 7.35 27.44
C ASP A 148 -4.38 6.97 28.80
N GLN A 149 -4.58 5.66 29.07
CA GLN A 149 -5.05 5.11 30.35
C GLN A 149 -3.88 4.70 31.26
#